data_AF-A0A8G1M5T4-F1
#
_entry.id   AF-A0A8G1M5T4-F1
#
_cell.length_a   1.000
_cell.length_b   1.000
_cell.length_c   1.000
_cell.angle_alpha   90.00
_cell.angle_beta   90.00
_cell.angle_gamma   90.00
#
_symmetry.space_group_name_H-M   'P 1'
#
loop_
_entity.id
_entity.type
_entity.pdbx_description
1 polymer ?
#
loop_
_entity_poly.entity_id
_entity_poly.type
_entity_poly.pdbx_seq_one_letter_code
_entity_poly.pdbx_strand_id
1 'polypeptide(L)'
;MGTKQVRLDEDVYAKIADEKQPDETFSETVERLITSWQLTEFDLGLDADGLDQFTEAVADIEQTTAENVDETIETVSANEQRDR
;
A
#
# COMPACT_ATOMS: atom_id res chain seq x y z
N MET A 1 -6.78 -18.88 -1.13
CA MET A 1 -5.75 -17.98 -0.58
C MET A 1 -5.08 -18.68 0.59
N GLY A 2 -3.76 -18.79 0.61
CA GLY A 2 -3.04 -19.51 1.66
C GLY A 2 -2.80 -18.60 2.86
N THR A 3 -3.04 -19.10 4.06
CA THR A 3 -2.74 -18.38 5.31
C THR A 3 -1.28 -18.60 5.70
N LYS A 4 -0.57 -17.51 6.05
CA LYS A 4 0.76 -17.58 6.66
C LYS A 4 0.63 -17.30 8.16
N GLN A 5 1.37 -18.03 8.99
CA GLN A 5 1.44 -17.78 10.42
C GLN A 5 2.75 -17.07 10.75
N VAL A 6 2.67 -15.99 11.52
CA VAL A 6 3.81 -15.21 12.00
C VAL A 6 3.72 -15.07 13.51
N ARG A 7 4.88 -15.02 14.19
CA ARG A 7 4.96 -14.74 15.62
C ARG A 7 5.16 -13.24 15.81
N LEU A 8 4.35 -12.65 16.66
CA LEU A 8 4.41 -11.25 17.03
C LEU A 8 4.78 -11.14 18.51
N ASP A 9 5.56 -10.12 18.84
CA ASP A 9 5.76 -9.72 20.23
C ASP A 9 4.46 -9.18 20.83
N GLU A 10 4.31 -9.30 22.14
CA GLU A 10 3.06 -8.98 22.84
C GLU A 10 2.70 -7.48 22.70
N ASP A 11 3.70 -6.61 22.73
CA ASP A 11 3.53 -5.17 22.51
C ASP A 11 3.06 -4.84 21.09
N VAL A 12 3.57 -5.56 20.09
CA VAL A 12 3.19 -5.37 18.68
C VAL A 12 1.75 -5.83 18.46
N TYR A 13 1.38 -6.96 19.06
CA TYR A 13 0.01 -7.45 19.03
C TYR A 13 -0.95 -6.45 19.68
N ALA A 14 -0.62 -5.93 20.85
CA ALA A 14 -1.44 -4.96 21.57
C ALA A 14 -1.66 -3.68 20.76
N LYS A 15 -0.62 -3.17 20.10
CA LYS A 15 -0.72 -1.98 19.25
C LYS A 15 -1.66 -2.19 18.06
N ILE A 16 -1.54 -3.33 17.37
CA ILE A 16 -2.43 -3.66 16.24
C ILE A 16 -3.87 -3.87 16.71
N ALA A 17 -4.05 -4.46 17.90
CA ALA A 17 -5.38 -4.68 18.48
C ALA A 17 -6.07 -3.37 18.91
N ASP A 18 -5.33 -2.36 19.35
CA ASP A 18 -5.86 -1.03 19.69
C ASP A 18 -6.37 -0.28 18.45
N GLU A 19 -5.66 -0.43 17.33
CA GLU A 19 -6.01 0.19 16.04
C GLU A 19 -7.13 -0.54 15.28
N LYS A 20 -7.65 -1.65 15.83
CA LYS A 20 -8.67 -2.48 15.20
C LYS A 20 -10.04 -1.80 15.25
N GLN A 21 -10.66 -1.62 14.07
CA GLN A 21 -12.04 -1.12 14.00
C GLN A 21 -13.06 -2.26 14.29
N PRO A 22 -14.31 -1.93 14.67
CA PRO A 22 -15.31 -2.93 15.05
C PRO A 22 -15.66 -3.93 13.93
N ASP A 23 -15.64 -3.51 12.68
CA ASP A 23 -16.10 -4.29 11.52
C ASP A 23 -14.99 -5.07 10.77
N GLU A 24 -13.74 -5.02 11.23
CA GLU A 24 -12.59 -5.68 10.60
C GLU A 24 -12.03 -6.81 11.48
N THR A 25 -11.43 -7.82 10.85
CA THR A 25 -10.64 -8.85 11.53
C THR A 25 -9.20 -8.37 11.77
N PHE A 26 -8.46 -9.03 12.65
CA PHE A 26 -7.06 -8.68 12.90
C PHE A 26 -6.21 -8.71 11.63
N SER A 27 -6.45 -9.67 10.73
CA SER A 27 -5.76 -9.73 9.43
C SER A 27 -6.10 -8.55 8.54
N GLU A 28 -7.36 -8.11 8.52
CA GLU A 28 -7.80 -6.92 7.76
C GLU A 28 -7.26 -5.62 8.38
N THR A 29 -7.14 -5.54 9.70
CA THR A 29 -6.47 -4.42 10.38
C THR A 29 -4.99 -4.37 10.00
N VAL A 30 -4.28 -5.50 9.99
CA VAL A 30 -2.88 -5.57 9.53
C VAL A 30 -2.77 -5.17 8.07
N GLU A 31 -3.64 -5.68 7.20
CA GLU A 31 -3.67 -5.32 5.79
C GLU A 31 -3.92 -3.82 5.61
N ARG A 32 -4.93 -3.26 6.29
CA ARG A 32 -5.20 -1.81 6.26
C ARG A 32 -4.03 -1.00 6.77
N LEU A 33 -3.43 -1.36 7.91
CA LEU A 33 -2.30 -0.60 8.46
C LEU A 33 -1.11 -0.62 7.50
N ILE A 34 -0.81 -1.76 6.88
CA ILE A 34 0.31 -1.88 5.94
C ILE A 34 0.00 -1.25 4.57
N THR A 35 -1.25 -1.36 4.08
CA THR A 35 -1.68 -0.82 2.78
C THR A 35 -2.03 0.67 2.85
N SER A 36 -2.44 1.18 4.01
CA SER A 36 -2.70 2.60 4.26
C SER A 36 -1.44 3.38 4.66
N TRP A 37 -0.34 2.71 4.97
CA TRP A 37 0.94 3.37 5.15
C TRP A 37 1.47 3.81 3.78
N GLN A 38 1.51 5.12 3.59
CA GLN A 38 2.33 5.70 2.55
C GLN A 38 3.78 5.30 2.83
N LEU A 39 4.53 4.90 1.79
CA LEU A 39 5.92 4.45 1.91
C LEU A 39 6.81 5.44 2.69
N THR A 40 6.42 6.71 2.71
CA THR A 40 7.04 7.83 3.43
C THR A 40 6.97 7.75 4.96
N GLU A 41 6.08 6.94 5.51
CA GLU A 41 5.89 6.77 6.97
C GLU A 41 6.79 5.67 7.58
N PHE A 42 7.57 4.97 6.76
CA PHE A 42 8.60 4.07 7.27
C PHE A 42 9.75 4.89 7.88
N ASP A 43 10.19 4.53 9.10
CA ASP A 43 11.46 5.02 9.65
C ASP A 43 12.60 4.38 8.86
N LEU A 44 12.97 5.02 7.76
CA LEU A 44 13.99 4.55 6.81
C LEU A 44 15.42 4.81 7.31
N GLY A 45 15.59 5.39 8.50
CA GLY A 45 16.89 5.81 9.02
C GLY A 45 17.56 6.88 8.13
N LEU A 46 16.77 7.62 7.35
CA LEU A 46 17.23 8.66 6.45
C LEU A 46 17.24 10.01 7.16
N ASP A 47 18.28 10.80 6.94
CA ASP A 47 18.29 12.22 7.30
C ASP A 47 17.21 12.98 6.50
N ALA A 48 16.83 14.18 6.95
CA ALA A 48 15.73 14.97 6.39
C ALA A 48 15.81 15.15 4.85
N ASP A 49 17.02 15.31 4.29
CA ASP A 49 17.26 15.44 2.85
C ASP A 49 16.99 14.12 2.10
N GLY A 50 17.34 12.98 2.71
CA GLY A 50 17.07 11.66 2.16
C GLY A 50 15.59 11.28 2.20
N LEU A 51 14.86 11.77 3.21
CA LEU A 51 13.42 11.56 3.34
C LEU A 51 12.64 12.37 2.29
N ASP A 52 13.08 13.59 1.98
CA ASP A 52 12.49 14.44 0.93
C ASP A 52 12.69 13.80 -0.45
N GLN A 53 13.91 13.35 -0.76
CA GLN A 53 14.22 12.64 -2.00
C GLN A 53 13.45 11.31 -2.13
N PHE A 54 13.31 10.58 -1.03
CA PHE A 54 12.53 9.34 -1.03
C PHE A 54 11.04 9.61 -1.28
N THR A 55 10.49 10.65 -0.65
CA THR A 55 9.10 11.08 -0.85
C THR A 55 8.84 11.48 -2.29
N GLU A 56 9.75 12.25 -2.89
CA GLU A 56 9.67 12.64 -4.31
C GLU A 56 9.70 11.42 -5.24
N ALA A 57 10.61 10.47 -4.99
CA ALA A 57 10.71 9.25 -5.80
C ALA A 57 9.45 8.37 -5.71
N VAL A 58 8.83 8.28 -4.53
CA VAL A 58 7.56 7.55 -4.35
C VAL A 58 6.45 8.24 -5.13
N ALA A 59 6.34 9.57 -5.02
CA ALA A 59 5.30 10.33 -5.73
C ALA A 59 5.41 10.19 -7.27
N ASP A 60 6.62 10.19 -7.81
CA ASP A 60 6.90 9.99 -9.24
C ASP A 60 6.46 8.58 -9.72
N ILE A 61 6.75 7.55 -8.91
CA ILE A 61 6.33 6.17 -9.18
C ILE A 61 4.80 6.04 -9.13
N GLU A 62 4.15 6.62 -8.12
CA GLU A 62 2.68 6.59 -8.01
C GLU A 62 2.00 7.30 -9.18
N GLN A 63 2.52 8.46 -9.59
CA GLN A 63 2.02 9.20 -10.75
C GLN A 63 2.17 8.38 -12.03
N THR A 64 3.38 7.87 -12.29
CA THR A 64 3.66 7.05 -13.48
C THR A 64 2.79 5.80 -13.51
N THR A 65 2.54 5.18 -12.35
CA THR A 65 1.66 4.02 -12.24
C THR A 65 0.22 4.37 -12.59
N ALA A 66 -0.29 5.50 -12.08
CA ALA A 66 -1.64 5.94 -12.39
C ALA A 66 -1.83 6.23 -13.89
N GLU A 67 -0.86 6.89 -14.53
CA GLU A 67 -0.87 7.16 -15.96
C GLU A 67 -0.85 5.87 -16.80
N ASN A 68 0.00 4.91 -16.44
CA ASN A 68 0.06 3.62 -17.14
C ASN A 68 -1.22 2.79 -16.97
N VAL A 69 -1.87 2.86 -15.81
CA VAL A 69 -3.14 2.19 -15.56
C VAL A 69 -4.24 2.79 -16.44
N ASP A 70 -4.30 4.11 -16.57
CA ASP A 70 -5.28 4.79 -17.43
C ASP A 70 -5.07 4.41 -18.91
N GLU A 71 -3.82 4.47 -19.41
CA GLU A 71 -3.47 4.06 -20.78
C GLU A 71 -3.83 2.58 -21.05
N THR A 72 -3.60 1.71 -20.06
CA THR A 72 -3.93 0.29 -20.17
C THR A 72 -5.45 0.10 -20.25
N ILE A 73 -6.23 0.83 -19.44
CA ILE A 73 -7.70 0.80 -19.44
C ILE A 73 -8.25 1.30 -20.78
N GLU A 74 -7.70 2.39 -21.32
CA GLU A 74 -8.07 2.91 -22.63
C GLU A 74 -7.79 1.89 -23.75
N THR A 75 -6.62 1.25 -23.72
CA THR A 75 -6.22 0.25 -24.72
C THR A 75 -7.10 -0.99 -24.68
N VAL A 76 -7.41 -1.49 -23.48
CA VAL A 76 -8.32 -2.63 -23.30
C VAL A 76 -9.73 -2.28 -23.77
N SER A 77 -10.24 -1.11 -23.38
CA SER A 77 -11.57 -0.63 -23.78
C SER A 77 -11.69 -0.42 -25.30
N ALA A 78 -10.61 0.02 -25.96
CA ALA A 78 -10.55 0.19 -27.40
C ALA A 78 -10.53 -1.15 -28.14
N ASN A 79 -9.84 -2.16 -27.60
CA ASN A 79 -9.83 -3.52 -28.17
C ASN A 79 -11.19 -4.21 -27.99
N GLU A 80 -11.84 -4.07 -26.84
CA GLU A 80 -13.19 -4.62 -26.60
C GLU A 80 -14.28 -4.02 -27.53
N GLN A 81 -14.06 -2.81 -28.05
CA GLN A 81 -14.95 -2.18 -29.04
C GLN A 81 -14.66 -2.60 -30.48
N ARG A 82 -13.47 -3.14 -30.78
CA ARG A 82 -13.11 -3.65 -32.13
C ARG A 82 -13.53 -5.09 -32.37
N ASP A 83 -13.73 -5.86 -31.31
CA ASP A 83 -14.19 -7.26 -31.34
C ASP A 83 -15.73 -7.42 -31.28
N ARG A 84 -16.50 -6.32 -31.32
CA ARG A 84 -17.97 -6.30 -31.31
C ARG A 84 -18.55 -5.76 -32.62
#